data_AF-F6EP88-F1
#
_entry.id   AF-F6EP88-F1
#
_cell.length_a   1.000
_cell.length_b   1.000
_cell.length_c   1.000
_cell.angle_alpha   90.00
_cell.angle_beta   90.00
_cell.angle_gamma   90.00
#
_symmetry.space_group_name_H-M   'P 1'
#
loop_
_entity.id
_entity.type
_entity.pdbx_description
1 polymer ?
#
loop_
_entity_poly.entity_id
_entity_poly.type
_entity_poly.pdbx_seq_one_letter_code
_entity_poly.pdbx_strand_id
1 'polypeptide(L)'
;MGVIANAADGWPSAARDWAVTSEFTMLRPLGYEPEEIDLRAFIGAPNETVEHLRTYPLIWVRGGNTFVLRARMAQSGADAALQELVGTGAVAYGGYSAGACILSPSLRGLELFDDPAEVPLVCAATPIWEGLGIVTFQIVPHYQSEGHEHPERVDELVHSYTREGVDFRTLRDSEVLTIVTG
;
A
#
# COMPACT_ATOMS: atom_id res chain seq x y z
N MET A 1 13.17 -10.22 -4.50
CA MET A 1 11.98 -9.35 -4.65
C MET A 1 12.08 -8.23 -3.65
N GLY A 2 11.52 -7.07 -3.93
CA GLY A 2 11.54 -5.93 -3.02
C GLY A 2 10.32 -5.94 -2.10
N VAL A 3 10.48 -5.57 -0.83
CA VAL A 3 9.40 -5.45 0.15
C VAL A 3 9.37 -4.03 0.71
N ILE A 4 8.29 -3.30 0.49
CA ILE A 4 8.07 -1.98 1.08
C ILE A 4 7.23 -2.15 2.34
N ALA A 5 7.80 -1.78 3.49
CA ALA A 5 7.18 -1.92 4.80
C ALA A 5 6.71 -0.62 5.46
N ASN A 6 6.88 0.51 4.77
CA ASN A 6 6.71 1.85 5.33
C ASN A 6 5.28 2.19 5.81
N ALA A 7 4.27 1.39 5.47
CA ALA A 7 2.94 1.51 6.06
C ALA A 7 2.94 1.27 7.60
N ALA A 8 3.97 0.61 8.14
CA ALA A 8 4.18 0.41 9.57
C ALA A 8 5.13 1.43 10.22
N ASP A 9 5.52 2.51 9.52
CA ASP A 9 6.44 3.51 10.09
C ASP A 9 5.88 4.22 11.34
N GLY A 10 4.55 4.22 11.54
CA GLY A 10 3.91 4.76 12.74
C GLY A 10 3.93 3.81 13.96
N TRP A 11 4.32 2.55 13.77
CA TRP A 11 4.33 1.56 14.84
C TRP A 11 5.57 1.71 15.73
N PRO A 12 5.55 1.21 16.98
CA PRO A 12 6.77 1.09 17.78
C PRO A 12 7.87 0.36 17.01
N SER A 13 9.14 0.79 17.17
CA SER A 13 10.27 0.27 16.38
C SER A 13 10.32 -1.26 16.33
N ALA A 14 10.19 -1.93 17.48
CA ALA A 14 10.21 -3.39 17.54
C ALA A 14 9.05 -4.05 16.77
N ALA A 15 7.87 -3.41 16.74
CA ALA A 15 6.71 -3.89 15.99
C ALA A 15 6.90 -3.67 14.48
N ARG A 16 7.54 -2.56 14.06
CA ARG A 16 7.94 -2.38 12.66
C ARG A 16 8.98 -3.44 12.26
N ASP A 17 10.04 -3.62 13.03
CA ASP A 17 11.08 -4.60 12.71
C ASP A 17 10.50 -6.01 12.57
N TRP A 18 9.54 -6.34 13.44
CA TRP A 18 8.76 -7.57 13.33
C TRP A 18 7.90 -7.62 12.05
N ALA A 19 7.25 -6.52 11.68
CA ALA A 19 6.47 -6.40 10.44
C ALA A 19 7.29 -6.67 9.16
N VAL A 20 8.55 -6.26 9.11
CA VAL A 20 9.46 -6.61 8.00
C VAL A 20 9.80 -8.09 8.05
N THR A 21 10.19 -8.57 9.24
CA THR A 21 10.60 -9.95 9.46
C THR A 21 9.46 -10.94 9.18
N SER A 22 8.20 -10.56 9.45
CA SER A 22 7.03 -11.40 9.18
C SER A 22 6.80 -11.57 7.68
N GLU A 23 6.92 -10.50 6.87
CA GLU A 23 6.88 -10.64 5.41
C GLU A 23 7.97 -11.59 4.92
N PHE A 24 9.18 -11.45 5.43
CA PHE A 24 10.30 -12.32 5.01
C PHE A 24 10.06 -13.78 5.38
N THR A 25 9.50 -14.01 6.56
CA THR A 25 9.16 -15.35 7.06
C THR A 25 8.09 -16.01 6.20
N MET A 26 7.13 -15.24 5.68
CA MET A 26 6.08 -15.74 4.79
C MET A 26 6.56 -15.96 3.36
N LEU A 27 7.44 -15.09 2.84
CA LEU A 27 7.88 -15.11 1.44
C LEU A 27 8.99 -16.12 1.17
N ARG A 28 9.92 -16.34 2.11
CA ARG A 28 11.05 -17.28 1.92
C ARG A 28 10.62 -18.72 1.64
N PRO A 29 9.65 -19.33 2.36
CA PRO A 29 9.17 -20.68 2.06
C PRO A 29 8.53 -20.82 0.67
N LEU A 30 8.09 -19.72 0.06
CA LEU A 30 7.55 -19.69 -1.30
C LEU A 30 8.65 -19.61 -2.38
N GLY A 31 9.93 -19.60 -1.99
CA GLY A 31 11.08 -19.56 -2.90
C GLY A 31 11.54 -18.14 -3.25
N TYR A 32 11.01 -17.11 -2.59
CA TYR A 32 11.47 -15.75 -2.79
C TYR A 32 12.68 -15.41 -1.90
N GLU A 33 13.52 -14.51 -2.40
CA GLU A 33 14.57 -13.84 -1.63
C GLU A 33 14.14 -12.38 -1.40
N PRO A 34 13.40 -12.10 -0.31
CA PRO A 34 12.91 -10.75 -0.03
C PRO A 34 14.01 -9.86 0.55
N GLU A 35 14.06 -8.63 0.07
CA GLU A 35 14.87 -7.54 0.57
C GLU A 35 13.96 -6.37 0.93
N GLU A 36 14.26 -5.67 2.04
CA GLU A 36 13.48 -4.49 2.41
C GLU A 36 13.90 -3.31 1.55
N ILE A 37 12.92 -2.67 0.92
CA ILE A 37 13.06 -1.36 0.32
C ILE A 37 12.51 -0.35 1.32
N ASP A 38 13.38 0.22 2.14
CA ASP A 38 13.00 1.28 3.07
C ASP A 38 12.98 2.63 2.35
N LEU A 39 11.78 3.13 2.03
CA LEU A 39 11.59 4.38 1.30
C LEU A 39 12.20 5.60 1.99
N ARG A 40 12.45 5.53 3.31
CA ARG A 40 13.12 6.60 4.07
C ARG A 40 14.55 6.86 3.59
N ALA A 41 15.22 5.85 3.04
CA ALA A 41 16.58 5.98 2.52
C ALA A 41 16.64 6.80 1.22
N PHE A 42 15.51 7.01 0.55
CA PHE A 42 15.43 7.66 -0.75
C PHE A 42 14.74 9.04 -0.73
N ILE A 43 14.51 9.60 0.46
CA ILE A 43 13.82 10.90 0.60
C ILE A 43 14.59 11.99 -0.17
N GLY A 44 13.88 12.66 -1.09
CA GLY A 44 14.46 13.71 -1.92
C GLY A 44 15.36 13.21 -3.06
N ALA A 45 15.39 11.90 -3.32
CA ALA A 45 16.21 11.27 -4.36
C ALA A 45 15.39 10.46 -5.38
N PRO A 46 14.38 11.05 -6.05
CA PRO A 46 13.43 10.32 -6.91
C PRO A 46 14.09 9.54 -8.06
N ASN A 47 15.19 10.05 -8.62
CA ASN A 47 15.95 9.37 -9.67
C ASN A 47 16.63 8.10 -9.14
N GLU A 48 17.14 8.12 -7.90
CA GLU A 48 17.73 6.93 -7.28
C GLU A 48 16.64 5.91 -6.93
N THR A 49 15.47 6.39 -6.51
CA THR A 49 14.30 5.53 -6.24
C THR A 49 13.89 4.73 -7.46
N VAL A 50 13.66 5.37 -8.61
CA VAL A 50 13.22 4.64 -9.81
C VAL A 50 14.26 3.63 -10.28
N GLU A 51 15.55 3.98 -10.27
CA GLU A 51 16.62 3.06 -10.64
C GLU A 51 16.71 1.87 -9.68
N HIS A 52 16.58 2.11 -8.37
CA HIS A 52 16.58 1.04 -7.38
C HIS A 52 15.37 0.11 -7.51
N LEU A 53 14.15 0.68 -7.62
CA LEU A 53 12.92 -0.10 -7.78
C LEU A 53 12.94 -0.95 -9.06
N ARG A 54 13.52 -0.44 -10.16
CA ARG A 54 13.67 -1.16 -11.44
C ARG A 54 14.54 -2.42 -11.34
N THR A 55 15.39 -2.54 -10.32
CA THR A 55 16.22 -3.74 -10.13
C THR A 55 15.42 -4.97 -9.66
N TYR A 56 14.18 -4.78 -9.18
CA TYR A 56 13.34 -5.85 -8.68
C TYR A 56 12.30 -6.28 -9.71
N PRO A 57 12.15 -7.59 -9.99
CA PRO A 57 11.08 -8.07 -10.87
C PRO A 57 9.68 -7.97 -10.23
N LEU A 58 9.62 -7.92 -8.90
CA LEU A 58 8.40 -7.84 -8.10
C LEU A 58 8.65 -6.95 -6.88
N ILE A 59 7.74 -6.00 -6.66
CA ILE A 59 7.65 -5.21 -5.44
C ILE A 59 6.40 -5.64 -4.67
N TRP A 60 6.59 -5.99 -3.40
CA TRP A 60 5.56 -6.37 -2.47
C TRP A 60 5.34 -5.28 -1.44
N VAL A 61 4.11 -4.78 -1.32
CA VAL A 61 3.76 -3.67 -0.43
C VAL A 61 2.78 -4.14 0.62
N ARG A 62 3.21 -4.12 1.87
CA ARG A 62 2.43 -4.65 2.98
C ARG A 62 1.36 -3.67 3.49
N GLY A 63 0.45 -4.20 4.32
CA GLY A 63 -0.55 -3.44 5.06
C GLY A 63 0.01 -2.60 6.20
N GLY A 64 -0.81 -1.71 6.74
CA GLY A 64 -0.48 -0.74 7.78
C GLY A 64 -1.32 0.52 7.58
N ASN A 65 -0.80 1.70 7.94
CA ASN A 65 -1.49 2.96 7.69
C ASN A 65 -1.26 3.44 6.25
N THR A 66 -2.33 3.51 5.46
CA THR A 66 -2.29 3.90 4.04
C THR A 66 -1.81 5.34 3.84
N PHE A 67 -2.15 6.27 4.74
CA PHE A 67 -1.72 7.67 4.64
C PHE A 67 -0.23 7.85 4.93
N VAL A 68 0.31 7.10 5.90
CA VAL A 68 1.75 7.05 6.18
C VAL A 68 2.51 6.47 4.99
N LEU A 69 2.02 5.35 4.41
CA LEU A 69 2.58 4.78 3.19
C LEU A 69 2.60 5.78 2.03
N ARG A 70 1.46 6.46 1.79
CA ARG A 70 1.32 7.46 0.74
C ARG A 70 2.32 8.60 0.90
N ALA A 71 2.50 9.11 2.12
CA ALA A 71 3.44 10.17 2.41
C ALA A 71 4.89 9.73 2.15
N ARG A 72 5.27 8.51 2.54
CA ARG A 72 6.61 7.96 2.27
C ARG A 72 6.88 7.74 0.79
N MET A 73 5.87 7.29 0.03
CA MET A 73 5.98 7.20 -1.42
C MET A 73 6.20 8.57 -2.08
N ALA A 74 5.48 9.62 -1.65
CA ALA A 74 5.70 10.97 -2.16
C ALA A 74 7.09 11.52 -1.81
N GLN A 75 7.54 11.35 -0.56
CA GLN A 75 8.83 11.88 -0.11
C GLN A 75 10.01 11.23 -0.85
N SER A 76 9.90 9.93 -1.17
CA SER A 76 10.92 9.18 -1.90
C SER A 76 10.80 9.29 -3.41
N GLY A 77 9.65 9.72 -3.95
CA GLY A 77 9.34 9.61 -5.38
C GLY A 77 8.99 8.20 -5.83
N ALA A 78 8.74 7.27 -4.90
CA ALA A 78 8.29 5.92 -5.22
C ALA A 78 6.87 5.91 -5.82
N ASP A 79 6.06 6.94 -5.59
CA ASP A 79 4.74 7.05 -6.21
C ASP A 79 4.83 7.12 -7.74
N ALA A 80 5.56 8.11 -8.26
CA ALA A 80 5.78 8.27 -9.70
C ALA A 80 6.55 7.08 -10.30
N ALA A 81 7.57 6.57 -9.59
CA ALA A 81 8.36 5.43 -10.05
C ALA A 81 7.49 4.16 -10.19
N LEU A 82 6.61 3.87 -9.21
CA LEU A 82 5.72 2.71 -9.29
C LEU A 82 4.69 2.86 -10.41
N GLN A 83 4.12 4.06 -10.62
CA GLN A 83 3.23 4.33 -11.75
C GLN A 83 3.91 4.01 -13.10
N GLU A 84 5.16 4.46 -13.30
CA GLU A 84 5.93 4.18 -14.50
C GLU A 84 6.27 2.69 -14.66
N LEU A 85 6.87 2.10 -13.64
CA LEU A 85 7.43 0.75 -13.71
C LEU A 85 6.35 -0.32 -13.82
N VAL A 86 5.23 -0.15 -13.12
CA VAL A 86 4.08 -1.04 -13.24
C VAL A 86 3.38 -0.80 -14.58
N GLY A 87 3.19 0.46 -14.99
CA GLY A 87 2.53 0.81 -16.25
C GLY A 87 3.27 0.32 -17.49
N THR A 88 4.59 0.22 -17.43
CA THR A 88 5.44 -0.34 -18.51
C THR A 88 5.61 -1.86 -18.42
N GLY A 89 5.11 -2.50 -17.38
CA GLY A 89 5.33 -3.93 -17.10
C GLY A 89 6.77 -4.26 -16.71
N ALA A 90 7.61 -3.27 -16.42
CA ALA A 90 8.99 -3.49 -15.98
C ALA A 90 9.05 -4.14 -14.59
N VAL A 91 8.05 -3.88 -13.74
CA VAL A 91 7.94 -4.43 -12.39
C VAL A 91 6.52 -4.94 -12.14
N ALA A 92 6.40 -6.15 -11.61
CA ALA A 92 5.14 -6.63 -11.05
C ALA A 92 4.88 -6.01 -9.67
N TYR A 93 3.64 -5.63 -9.40
CA TYR A 93 3.22 -5.13 -8.09
C TYR A 93 2.35 -6.17 -7.39
N GLY A 94 2.66 -6.45 -6.12
CA GLY A 94 1.77 -7.16 -5.21
C GLY A 94 1.60 -6.36 -3.94
N GLY A 95 0.41 -6.39 -3.35
CA GLY A 95 0.19 -5.74 -2.07
C GLY A 95 -1.14 -6.13 -1.44
N TYR A 96 -1.24 -5.92 -0.13
CA TYR A 96 -2.43 -6.24 0.64
C TYR A 96 -2.81 -5.09 1.57
N SER A 97 -4.09 -5.00 1.94
CA SER A 97 -4.64 -3.92 2.79
C SER A 97 -4.19 -2.54 2.25
N ALA A 98 -3.48 -1.72 3.04
CA ALA A 98 -2.93 -0.44 2.58
C ALA A 98 -2.16 -0.51 1.24
N GLY A 99 -1.35 -1.55 1.02
CA GLY A 99 -0.64 -1.76 -0.24
C GLY A 99 -1.56 -2.06 -1.43
N ALA A 100 -2.75 -2.61 -1.20
CA ALA A 100 -3.76 -2.71 -2.25
C ALA A 100 -4.50 -1.37 -2.45
N CYS A 101 -4.95 -0.76 -1.35
CA CYS A 101 -5.72 0.49 -1.37
C CYS A 101 -4.99 1.64 -2.06
N ILE A 102 -3.67 1.76 -1.86
CA ILE A 102 -2.84 2.83 -2.41
C ILE A 102 -2.84 2.88 -3.94
N LEU A 103 -3.12 1.76 -4.62
CA LEU A 103 -3.21 1.69 -6.09
C LEU A 103 -4.41 2.44 -6.66
N SER A 104 -5.44 2.65 -5.84
CA SER A 104 -6.69 3.31 -6.20
C SER A 104 -6.49 4.80 -6.52
N PRO A 105 -7.44 5.50 -7.16
CA PRO A 105 -7.27 6.91 -7.51
C PRO A 105 -7.37 7.87 -6.31
N SER A 106 -8.01 7.47 -5.21
CA SER A 106 -8.22 8.32 -4.04
C SER A 106 -8.25 7.49 -2.75
N LEU A 107 -7.79 8.06 -1.65
CA LEU A 107 -7.75 7.46 -0.32
C LEU A 107 -8.92 7.91 0.57
N ARG A 108 -9.87 8.67 0.01
CA ARG A 108 -11.06 9.14 0.72
C ARG A 108 -11.92 7.96 1.18
N GLY A 109 -12.32 7.98 2.43
CA GLY A 109 -13.03 6.90 3.13
C GLY A 109 -12.09 5.96 3.90
N LEU A 110 -10.79 5.92 3.57
CA LEU A 110 -9.83 5.07 4.30
C LEU A 110 -9.47 5.62 5.68
N GLU A 111 -9.80 6.90 5.96
CA GLU A 111 -9.68 7.49 7.31
C GLU A 111 -10.55 6.81 8.37
N LEU A 112 -11.52 5.98 7.95
CA LEU A 112 -12.25 5.10 8.86
C LEU A 112 -11.35 4.02 9.48
N PHE A 113 -10.26 3.64 8.81
CA PHE A 113 -9.36 2.56 9.21
C PHE A 113 -8.00 3.07 9.65
N ASP A 114 -7.46 4.05 8.90
CA ASP A 114 -6.10 4.55 9.06
C ASP A 114 -6.14 6.02 9.44
N ASP A 115 -5.55 6.40 10.58
CA ASP A 115 -5.57 7.79 11.03
C ASP A 115 -4.62 8.68 10.19
N PRO A 116 -5.13 9.65 9.40
CA PRO A 116 -4.26 10.57 8.67
C PRO A 116 -3.46 11.50 9.59
N ALA A 117 -3.87 11.70 10.85
CA ALA A 117 -3.14 12.52 11.80
C ALA A 117 -1.79 11.91 12.23
N GLU A 118 -1.53 10.64 11.91
CA GLU A 118 -0.20 10.04 12.05
C GLU A 118 0.81 10.63 11.06
N VAL A 119 0.39 11.12 9.89
CA VAL A 119 1.33 11.60 8.86
C VAL A 119 2.20 12.77 9.35
N PRO A 120 1.66 13.84 9.98
CA PRO A 120 2.50 14.87 10.58
C PRO A 120 3.45 14.36 11.65
N LEU A 121 3.04 13.38 12.46
CA LEU A 121 3.81 12.84 13.58
C LEU A 121 4.96 11.94 13.12
N VAL A 122 4.71 11.11 12.10
CA VAL A 122 5.61 10.05 11.63
C VAL A 122 6.48 10.53 10.46
N CYS A 123 5.90 11.32 9.57
CA CYS A 123 6.52 11.72 8.31
C CYS A 123 6.95 13.18 8.26
N ALA A 124 6.56 14.01 9.24
CA ALA A 124 6.72 15.47 9.21
C ALA A 124 6.17 16.08 7.90
N ALA A 125 5.02 15.56 7.45
CA ALA A 125 4.35 15.93 6.21
C ALA A 125 2.84 16.14 6.43
N THR A 126 2.14 16.57 5.39
CA THR A 126 0.66 16.63 5.37
C THR A 126 0.08 15.37 4.72
N PRO A 127 -1.07 14.85 5.17
CA PRO A 127 -1.74 13.75 4.50
C PRO A 127 -2.05 14.08 3.04
N ILE A 128 -1.78 13.11 2.16
CA ILE A 128 -2.13 13.17 0.74
C ILE A 128 -3.34 12.26 0.53
N TRP A 129 -4.34 12.74 -0.19
CA TRP A 129 -5.62 12.06 -0.35
C TRP A 129 -5.77 11.37 -1.70
N GLU A 130 -4.91 11.70 -2.65
CA GLU A 130 -4.81 11.06 -3.95
C GLU A 130 -3.99 9.76 -3.79
N GLY A 131 -4.53 8.66 -4.30
CA GLY A 131 -3.76 7.42 -4.42
C GLY A 131 -2.85 7.45 -5.66
N LEU A 132 -2.28 6.30 -6.02
CA LEU A 132 -1.43 6.20 -7.21
C LEU A 132 -2.24 6.18 -8.51
N GLY A 133 -3.53 5.85 -8.47
CA GLY A 133 -4.36 5.78 -9.68
C GLY A 133 -3.84 4.79 -10.73
N ILE A 134 -3.15 3.73 -10.29
CA ILE A 134 -2.71 2.62 -11.16
C ILE A 134 -3.92 1.80 -11.59
N VAL A 135 -4.95 1.71 -10.73
CA VAL A 135 -6.27 1.19 -11.08
C VAL A 135 -7.30 2.33 -11.11
N THR A 136 -8.39 2.13 -11.85
CA THR A 136 -9.44 3.16 -12.06
C THR A 136 -10.61 3.07 -11.09
N PHE A 137 -10.54 2.19 -10.09
CA PHE A 137 -11.59 1.92 -9.09
C PHE A 137 -10.99 1.90 -7.69
N GLN A 138 -11.83 2.03 -6.68
CA GLN A 138 -11.44 1.87 -5.28
C GLN A 138 -11.32 0.40 -4.90
N ILE A 139 -10.37 0.07 -4.04
CA ILE A 139 -10.25 -1.27 -3.45
C ILE A 139 -10.68 -1.19 -1.99
N VAL A 140 -11.66 -2.01 -1.62
CA VAL A 140 -12.17 -2.14 -0.25
C VAL A 140 -11.79 -3.53 0.29
N PRO A 141 -10.69 -3.64 1.05
CA PRO A 141 -10.27 -4.92 1.61
C PRO A 141 -11.18 -5.33 2.79
N HIS A 142 -11.03 -6.57 3.25
CA HIS A 142 -11.65 -7.11 4.45
C HIS A 142 -13.20 -7.19 4.43
N TYR A 143 -13.84 -6.95 3.29
CA TYR A 143 -15.29 -6.95 3.17
C TYR A 143 -15.87 -8.33 3.48
N GLN A 144 -16.82 -8.40 4.42
CA GLN A 144 -17.45 -9.65 4.86
C GLN A 144 -16.44 -10.76 5.25
N SER A 145 -15.30 -10.37 5.81
CA SER A 145 -14.29 -11.32 6.28
C SER A 145 -14.55 -11.73 7.72
N GLU A 146 -14.51 -13.04 7.99
CA GLU A 146 -14.75 -13.56 9.33
C GLU A 146 -13.65 -13.11 10.29
N GLY A 147 -14.04 -12.57 11.45
CA GLY A 147 -13.10 -12.15 12.49
C GLY A 147 -12.35 -10.85 12.19
N HIS A 148 -12.70 -10.12 11.12
CA HIS A 148 -12.14 -8.80 10.89
C HIS A 148 -12.52 -7.85 12.04
N GLU A 149 -11.56 -7.02 12.43
CA GLU A 149 -11.79 -5.99 13.44
C GLU A 149 -12.63 -4.88 12.81
N HIS A 150 -13.69 -4.45 13.49
CA HIS A 150 -14.57 -3.37 13.01
C HIS A 150 -15.24 -3.60 11.63
N PRO A 151 -15.94 -4.72 11.40
CA PRO A 151 -16.63 -4.97 10.14
C PRO A 151 -17.67 -3.88 9.79
N GLU A 152 -18.22 -3.20 10.79
CA GLU A 152 -19.14 -2.09 10.62
C GLU A 152 -18.54 -0.92 9.82
N ARG A 153 -17.22 -0.69 9.94
CA ARG A 153 -16.53 0.37 9.20
C ARG A 153 -16.37 0.01 7.73
N VAL A 154 -16.16 -1.27 7.43
CA VAL A 154 -16.09 -1.76 6.04
C VAL A 154 -17.45 -1.63 5.37
N ASP A 155 -18.52 -1.99 6.10
CA ASP A 155 -19.88 -1.76 5.62
C ASP A 155 -20.15 -0.26 5.42
N GLU A 156 -19.76 0.61 6.36
CA GLU A 156 -19.91 2.07 6.22
C GLU A 156 -19.23 2.60 4.95
N LEU A 157 -17.98 2.19 4.69
CA LEU A 157 -17.25 2.59 3.49
C LEU A 157 -17.98 2.16 2.21
N VAL A 158 -18.42 0.90 2.15
CA VAL A 158 -19.17 0.36 1.01
C VAL A 158 -20.48 1.13 0.79
N HIS A 159 -21.21 1.45 1.85
CA HIS A 159 -22.44 2.24 1.76
C HIS A 159 -22.17 3.67 1.28
N SER A 160 -21.11 4.33 1.77
CA SER A 160 -20.70 5.67 1.30
C SER A 160 -20.37 5.65 -0.19
N TYR A 161 -19.50 4.75 -0.63
CA TYR A 161 -19.14 4.63 -2.05
C TYR A 161 -20.34 4.33 -2.94
N THR A 162 -21.23 3.43 -2.51
CA THR A 162 -22.47 3.12 -3.24
C THR A 162 -23.36 4.34 -3.39
N ARG A 163 -23.57 5.10 -2.30
CA ARG A 163 -24.41 6.30 -2.27
C ARG A 163 -23.82 7.43 -3.14
N GLU A 164 -22.50 7.53 -3.19
CA GLU A 164 -21.78 8.58 -3.90
C GLU A 164 -21.48 8.20 -5.37
N GLY A 165 -21.80 6.97 -5.78
CA GLY A 165 -21.57 6.48 -7.14
C GLY A 165 -20.09 6.27 -7.46
N VAL A 166 -19.27 6.00 -6.44
CA VAL A 166 -17.85 5.67 -6.59
C VAL A 166 -17.72 4.23 -7.12
N ASP A 167 -16.87 3.99 -8.13
CA ASP A 167 -16.59 2.63 -8.60
C ASP A 167 -15.62 1.94 -7.64
N PHE A 168 -15.96 0.75 -7.14
CA PHE A 168 -15.14 0.01 -6.19
C PHE A 168 -15.21 -1.51 -6.37
N ARG A 169 -14.20 -2.21 -5.87
CA ARG A 169 -14.14 -3.67 -5.76
C ARG A 169 -13.92 -4.03 -4.30
N THR A 170 -14.77 -4.90 -3.78
CA THR A 170 -14.61 -5.47 -2.45
C THR A 170 -13.78 -6.74 -2.51
N LEU A 171 -13.02 -7.01 -1.46
CA LEU A 171 -12.25 -8.24 -1.30
C LEU A 171 -12.42 -8.79 0.11
N ARG A 172 -12.67 -10.09 0.22
CA ARG A 172 -12.51 -10.86 1.45
C ARG A 172 -11.03 -11.14 1.71
N ASP A 173 -10.65 -11.47 2.94
CA ASP A 173 -9.26 -11.80 3.30
C ASP A 173 -8.69 -13.00 2.54
N SER A 174 -9.55 -13.91 2.08
CA SER A 174 -9.17 -15.07 1.27
C SER A 174 -9.17 -14.80 -0.24
N GLU A 175 -9.53 -13.60 -0.67
CA GLU A 175 -9.66 -13.23 -2.08
C GLU A 175 -8.44 -12.43 -2.56
N VAL A 176 -8.14 -12.58 -3.86
CA VAL A 176 -7.07 -11.84 -4.52
C VAL A 176 -7.62 -11.20 -5.78
N LEU A 177 -7.28 -9.93 -5.99
CA LEU A 177 -7.53 -9.24 -7.25
C LEU A 177 -6.28 -9.33 -8.11
N THR A 178 -6.38 -10.02 -9.25
CA THR A 178 -5.30 -10.08 -10.23
C THR A 178 -5.65 -9.19 -11.42
N ILE A 179 -4.73 -8.29 -11.78
CA ILE A 179 -4.85 -7.42 -12.94
C ILE A 179 -3.70 -7.76 -13.88
N VAL A 180 -4.04 -8.19 -15.10
CA VAL A 180 -3.07 -8.46 -16.16
C VAL A 180 -3.33 -7.45 -17.25
N THR A 181 -2.38 -6.53 -17.44
CA THR A 181 -2.36 -5.64 -18.60
C THR A 181 -1.75 -6.40 -19.78
N GLY A 182 -2.47 -6.44 -20.89
CA GLY A 182 -2.06 -7.10 -22.14
C GLY A 182 -1.43 -6.13 -23.13
#